data_AF-A0ABD5YXS5-F1
#
_entry.id   AF-A0ABD5YXS5-F1
#
_cell.length_a   1.000
_cell.length_b   1.000
_cell.length_c   1.000
_cell.angle_alpha   90.00
_cell.angle_beta   90.00
_cell.angle_gamma   90.00
#
_symmetry.space_group_name_H-M   'P 1'
#
loop_
_entity.id
_entity.type
_entity.pdbx_description
1 polymer ?
#
loop_
_entity_poly.entity_id
_entity_poly.type
_entity_poly.pdbx_seq_one_letter_code
_entity_poly.pdbx_strand_id
1 'polypeptide(L)'
;MDSHLPPSRECVWLQDRRSSPGGYAILASVSDGTNESWVFKICPNGRKYWECFFDDEFTDLIPVFRGLLLFGANRSEHFHLVRLNRHGARLWTRHVAYPGMEHSSGTLVKVHGGYVISGSLYPGSSDPTGVVARYSLGGKQRWEYTSTPLVINEIIATRDGNVAIAGHSPNENDIDTPILIKIPSTRALSF
;
A
#
# COMPACT_ATOMS: atom_id res chain seq x y z
N MET A 1 -39.29 -3.70 22.30
CA MET A 1 -38.42 -4.29 21.26
C MET A 1 -37.37 -3.25 20.96
N ASP A 2 -36.34 -3.21 21.79
CA ASP A 2 -35.24 -2.25 21.66
C ASP A 2 -34.22 -2.82 20.69
N SER A 3 -34.13 -2.23 19.51
CA SER A 3 -33.07 -2.50 18.55
C SER A 3 -31.83 -1.71 18.97
N HIS A 4 -30.93 -2.38 19.69
CA HIS A 4 -29.58 -1.88 19.94
C HIS A 4 -28.84 -1.75 18.60
N LEU A 5 -28.77 -0.52 18.08
CA LEU A 5 -27.72 -0.14 17.13
C LEU A 5 -26.38 -0.14 17.89
N PRO A 6 -25.29 -0.70 17.33
CA PRO A 6 -23.98 -0.58 17.95
C PRO A 6 -23.58 0.90 18.05
N PRO A 7 -22.80 1.30 19.07
CA PRO A 7 -22.35 2.68 19.21
C PRO A 7 -21.58 3.09 17.95
N SER A 8 -21.87 4.29 17.46
CA SER A 8 -21.20 4.88 16.30
C SER A 8 -19.69 4.89 16.56
N ARG A 9 -18.96 3.98 15.90
CA ARG A 9 -17.50 4.02 15.87
C ARG A 9 -17.10 5.34 15.22
N GLU A 10 -16.58 6.26 16.02
CA GLU A 10 -16.14 7.57 15.52
C GLU A 10 -15.01 7.36 14.51
N CYS A 11 -15.27 7.80 13.27
CA CYS A 11 -14.27 7.81 12.21
C CYS A 11 -13.23 8.87 12.54
N VAL A 12 -12.02 8.44 12.90
CA VAL A 12 -10.87 9.35 13.06
C VAL A 12 -10.37 9.73 11.66
N TRP A 13 -10.31 11.02 11.36
CA TRP A 13 -10.11 11.52 9.99
C TRP A 13 -8.70 11.31 9.43
N LEU A 14 -8.68 10.73 8.22
CA LEU A 14 -7.75 10.89 7.08
C LEU A 14 -6.33 10.27 7.16
N GLN A 15 -6.20 9.03 6.70
CA GLN A 15 -4.90 8.39 6.42
C GLN A 15 -4.35 8.82 5.04
N ASP A 16 -5.20 8.94 4.00
CA ASP A 16 -4.76 9.46 2.68
C ASP A 16 -5.93 10.06 1.86
N ARG A 17 -5.72 11.27 1.30
CA ARG A 17 -6.62 11.95 0.34
C ARG A 17 -5.91 12.15 -0.98
N ARG A 18 -6.46 11.57 -2.04
CA ARG A 18 -5.93 11.75 -3.40
C ARG A 18 -6.92 12.42 -4.33
N SER A 19 -6.43 13.39 -5.10
CA SER A 19 -7.17 13.97 -6.22
C SER A 19 -7.46 12.90 -7.27
N SER A 20 -8.70 12.85 -7.75
CA SER A 20 -9.16 11.91 -8.76
C SER A 20 -10.08 12.63 -9.76
N PRO A 21 -10.29 12.12 -10.97
CA PRO A 21 -11.24 12.73 -11.90
C PRO A 21 -12.61 12.97 -11.23
N GLY A 22 -13.07 14.22 -11.24
CA GLY A 22 -14.35 14.61 -10.66
C GLY A 22 -14.41 14.63 -9.13
N GLY A 23 -13.30 14.65 -8.39
CA GLY A 23 -13.28 14.89 -6.95
C GLY A 23 -12.13 14.20 -6.23
N TYR A 24 -12.40 13.57 -5.08
CA TYR A 24 -11.37 12.96 -4.24
C TYR A 24 -11.68 11.49 -3.98
N ALA A 25 -10.61 10.71 -3.78
CA ALA A 25 -10.68 9.41 -3.13
C ALA A 25 -10.06 9.54 -1.74
N ILE A 26 -10.69 8.89 -0.76
CA ILE A 26 -10.26 8.88 0.64
C ILE A 26 -10.15 7.43 1.08
N LEU A 27 -9.02 7.09 1.68
CA LEU A 27 -8.84 5.86 2.43
C LEU A 27 -8.93 6.18 3.92
N ALA A 28 -9.75 5.42 4.63
CA ALA A 28 -9.89 5.50 6.08
C ALA A 28 -9.78 4.10 6.66
N SER A 29 -9.11 3.98 7.80
CA SER A 29 -9.00 2.76 8.59
C SER A 29 -9.57 3.01 9.98
N VAL A 30 -10.05 1.96 10.62
CA VAL A 30 -10.48 2.02 12.02
C VAL A 30 -9.35 1.46 12.88
N SER A 31 -8.81 2.27 13.79
CA SER A 31 -7.72 1.90 14.69
C SER A 31 -8.24 1.16 15.94
N ASP A 32 -9.13 0.19 15.77
CA ASP A 32 -9.69 -0.64 16.85
C ASP A 32 -9.20 -2.10 16.81
N GLY A 33 -8.15 -2.37 16.01
CA GLY A 33 -7.54 -3.69 15.86
C GLY A 33 -8.33 -4.65 14.98
N THR A 34 -9.34 -4.17 14.24
CA THR A 34 -10.21 -5.01 13.40
C THR A 34 -9.67 -5.23 11.98
N ASN A 35 -8.58 -4.56 11.58
CA ASN A 35 -8.06 -4.52 10.21
C ASN A 35 -9.16 -4.16 9.20
N GLU A 36 -9.97 -3.14 9.51
CA GLU A 36 -11.07 -2.67 8.67
C GLU A 36 -10.66 -1.40 7.90
N SER A 37 -10.95 -1.38 6.58
CA SER A 37 -10.72 -0.21 5.72
C SER A 37 -11.96 0.21 4.96
N TRP A 38 -12.16 1.51 4.85
CA TRP A 38 -13.18 2.15 4.05
C TRP A 38 -12.55 3.01 2.95
N VAL A 39 -13.10 2.89 1.74
CA VAL A 39 -12.72 3.74 0.62
C VAL A 39 -13.91 4.55 0.17
N PHE A 40 -13.77 5.87 0.14
CA PHE A 40 -14.81 6.79 -0.28
C PHE A 40 -14.41 7.50 -1.57
N LYS A 41 -15.35 7.61 -2.49
CA LYS A 41 -15.27 8.58 -3.59
C LYS A 41 -16.21 9.72 -3.29
N ILE A 42 -15.66 10.93 -3.25
CA ILE A 42 -16.42 12.16 -3.00
C ILE A 42 -16.24 13.14 -4.16
N CYS A 43 -17.19 14.04 -4.34
CA CYS A 43 -17.07 15.15 -5.29
C CYS A 43 -16.38 16.37 -4.63
N PRO A 44 -16.04 17.42 -5.39
CA PRO A 44 -15.35 18.59 -4.85
C PRO A 44 -16.08 19.31 -3.71
N ASN A 45 -17.41 19.22 -3.67
CA ASN A 45 -18.23 19.85 -2.62
C ASN A 45 -18.42 18.98 -1.37
N GLY A 46 -17.77 17.82 -1.30
CA GLY A 46 -17.84 16.91 -0.14
C GLY A 46 -18.94 15.85 -0.21
N ARG A 47 -19.86 15.89 -1.19
CA ARG A 47 -20.88 14.85 -1.34
C ARG A 47 -20.26 13.50 -1.76
N LYS A 48 -20.64 12.43 -1.07
CA LYS A 48 -20.27 11.04 -1.39
C LYS A 48 -20.90 10.60 -2.71
N TYR A 49 -20.09 10.04 -3.60
CA TYR A 49 -20.54 9.30 -4.78
C TYR A 49 -20.77 7.83 -4.45
N TRP A 50 -19.78 7.18 -3.82
CA TRP A 50 -19.84 5.77 -3.42
C TRP A 50 -18.84 5.50 -2.29
N GLU A 51 -19.03 4.36 -1.62
CA GLU A 51 -18.10 3.81 -0.65
C GLU A 51 -17.88 2.31 -0.87
N CYS A 52 -16.76 1.81 -0.37
CA CYS A 52 -16.44 0.39 -0.30
C CYS A 52 -15.91 0.07 1.10
N PHE A 53 -16.32 -1.07 1.62
CA PHE A 53 -15.82 -1.64 2.87
C PHE A 53 -14.91 -2.83 2.56
N PHE A 54 -13.83 -2.95 3.31
CA PHE A 54 -12.89 -4.06 3.28
C PHE A 54 -12.60 -4.49 4.71
N ASP A 55 -12.60 -5.80 4.89
CA ASP A 55 -12.21 -6.48 6.12
C ASP A 55 -10.73 -6.91 5.98
N ASP A 56 -9.93 -5.93 5.54
CA ASP A 56 -8.50 -5.94 5.25
C ASP A 56 -7.94 -4.52 5.56
N GLU A 57 -6.65 -4.41 5.89
CA GLU A 57 -6.00 -3.14 6.19
C GLU A 57 -5.32 -2.58 4.94
N PHE A 58 -5.74 -1.40 4.48
CA PHE A 58 -5.02 -0.67 3.44
C PHE A 58 -4.30 0.54 4.03
N THR A 59 -3.04 0.71 3.64
CA THR A 59 -2.19 1.81 4.10
C THR A 59 -1.99 2.87 3.02
N ASP A 60 -2.21 2.52 1.74
CA ASP A 60 -2.04 3.45 0.62
C ASP A 60 -3.09 3.25 -0.47
N LEU A 61 -3.41 4.35 -1.15
CA LEU A 61 -4.37 4.42 -2.25
C LEU A 61 -3.83 5.35 -3.33
N ILE A 62 -3.84 4.89 -4.59
CA ILE A 62 -3.52 5.77 -5.73
C ILE A 62 -4.62 5.80 -6.79
N PRO A 63 -4.91 6.98 -7.37
CA PRO A 63 -5.69 7.11 -8.59
C PRO A 63 -4.97 6.46 -9.77
N VAL A 64 -5.71 5.65 -10.52
CA VAL A 64 -5.23 5.00 -11.75
C VAL A 64 -6.25 5.19 -12.86
N PHE A 65 -5.86 4.85 -14.11
CA PHE A 65 -6.79 5.01 -15.23
C PHE A 65 -8.06 4.18 -14.99
N ARG A 66 -9.21 4.87 -14.98
CA ARG A 66 -10.54 4.29 -14.73
C ARG A 66 -10.69 3.61 -13.36
N GLY A 67 -10.07 4.14 -12.30
CA GLY A 67 -10.40 3.77 -10.93
C GLY A 67 -9.27 3.97 -9.93
N LEU A 68 -9.20 3.08 -8.92
CA LEU A 68 -8.22 3.15 -7.83
C LEU A 68 -7.43 1.85 -7.71
N LEU A 69 -6.23 1.95 -7.15
CA LEU A 69 -5.44 0.83 -6.69
C LEU A 69 -5.13 1.04 -5.21
N LEU A 70 -5.39 0.02 -4.40
CA LEU A 70 -5.16 -0.01 -2.96
C LEU A 70 -3.98 -0.94 -2.68
N PHE A 71 -3.21 -0.60 -1.64
CA PHE A 71 -2.15 -1.44 -1.12
C PHE A 71 -2.13 -1.42 0.41
N GLY A 72 -1.82 -2.57 1.01
CA GLY A 72 -1.74 -2.77 2.45
C GLY A 72 -1.55 -4.26 2.77
N ALA A 73 -2.22 -4.74 3.80
CA ALA A 73 -2.19 -6.11 4.28
C ALA A 73 -3.61 -6.73 4.33
N ASN A 74 -3.71 -8.03 4.10
CA ASN A 74 -4.94 -8.78 4.36
C ASN A 74 -4.92 -9.40 5.76
N ARG A 75 -6.02 -10.03 6.19
CA ARG A 75 -6.09 -10.72 7.50
C ARG A 75 -5.15 -11.90 7.70
N SER A 76 -4.49 -12.36 6.65
CA SER A 76 -3.44 -13.38 6.76
C SER A 76 -2.05 -12.75 6.87
N GLU A 77 -1.98 -11.44 7.08
CA GLU A 77 -0.72 -10.70 7.12
C GLU A 77 0.09 -10.90 5.82
N HIS A 78 -0.59 -10.86 4.67
CA HIS A 78 0.05 -10.85 3.35
C HIS A 78 -0.11 -9.47 2.72
N PHE A 79 0.94 -9.00 2.03
CA PHE A 79 0.82 -7.84 1.15
C PHE A 79 -0.38 -8.00 0.24
N HIS A 80 -1.23 -6.98 0.18
CA HIS A 80 -2.54 -7.05 -0.47
C HIS A 80 -2.73 -5.89 -1.44
N LEU A 81 -3.05 -6.21 -2.70
CA LEU A 81 -3.35 -5.22 -3.73
C LEU A 81 -4.76 -5.41 -4.25
N VAL A 82 -5.54 -4.32 -4.30
CA VAL A 82 -6.91 -4.35 -4.82
C VAL A 82 -7.15 -3.25 -5.85
N ARG A 83 -7.61 -3.65 -7.03
CA ARG A 83 -7.97 -2.73 -8.11
C ARG A 83 -9.48 -2.52 -8.14
N LEU A 84 -9.92 -1.27 -8.01
CA LEU A 84 -11.34 -0.88 -8.08
C LEU A 84 -11.66 -0.08 -9.33
N ASN A 85 -12.74 -0.36 -10.04
CA ASN A 85 -13.18 0.47 -11.16
C ASN A 85 -13.68 1.87 -10.68
N ARG A 86 -14.08 2.73 -11.62
CA ARG A 86 -14.57 4.10 -11.32
C ARG A 86 -15.82 4.17 -10.42
N HIS A 87 -16.51 3.05 -10.25
CA HIS A 87 -17.74 2.90 -9.48
C HIS A 87 -17.52 2.11 -8.18
N GLY A 88 -16.26 1.87 -7.79
CA GLY A 88 -15.92 1.11 -6.59
C GLY A 88 -15.95 -0.41 -6.76
N ALA A 89 -16.34 -0.96 -7.92
CA ALA A 89 -16.40 -2.41 -8.08
C ALA A 89 -15.01 -3.02 -8.24
N ARG A 90 -14.75 -4.13 -7.53
CA ARG A 90 -13.46 -4.85 -7.57
C ARG A 90 -13.22 -5.48 -8.95
N LEU A 91 -12.10 -5.12 -9.57
CA LEU A 91 -11.64 -5.67 -10.84
C LEU A 91 -10.71 -6.87 -10.63
N TRP A 92 -9.78 -6.76 -9.68
CA TRP A 92 -8.90 -7.86 -9.30
C TRP A 92 -8.29 -7.63 -7.93
N THR A 93 -7.78 -8.73 -7.35
CA THR A 93 -7.03 -8.77 -6.10
C THR A 93 -5.76 -9.58 -6.30
N ARG A 94 -4.68 -9.17 -5.64
CA ARG A 94 -3.42 -9.91 -5.53
C ARG A 94 -2.98 -9.94 -4.08
N HIS A 95 -2.33 -11.01 -3.69
CA HIS A 95 -1.63 -11.09 -2.43
C HIS A 95 -0.26 -11.71 -2.63
N VAL A 96 0.70 -11.33 -1.79
CA VAL A 96 2.01 -11.96 -1.71
C VAL A 96 2.28 -12.30 -0.26
N ALA A 97 2.57 -13.57 -0.02
CA ALA A 97 2.87 -14.12 1.28
C ALA A 97 4.38 -14.27 1.45
N TYR A 98 4.87 -13.93 2.64
CA TYR A 98 6.24 -14.23 3.07
C TYR A 98 6.15 -15.08 4.34
N PRO A 99 6.06 -16.42 4.20
CA PRO A 99 5.81 -17.31 5.33
C PRO A 99 6.87 -17.15 6.43
N GLY A 100 6.42 -17.07 7.68
CA GLY A 100 7.30 -16.95 8.84
C GLY A 100 7.89 -15.55 9.07
N MET A 101 7.44 -14.55 8.31
CA MET A 101 7.85 -13.16 8.46
C MET A 101 6.65 -12.31 8.88
N GLU A 102 6.84 -11.46 9.88
CA GLU A 102 5.97 -10.30 10.06
C GLU A 102 6.29 -9.28 8.96
N HIS A 103 5.36 -8.38 8.64
CA HIS A 103 5.60 -7.37 7.62
C HIS A 103 4.94 -6.05 7.97
N SER A 104 5.51 -4.96 7.48
CA SER A 104 4.84 -3.68 7.39
C SER A 104 4.62 -3.34 5.93
N SER A 105 3.35 -3.12 5.55
CA SER A 105 3.04 -2.60 4.22
C SER A 105 3.51 -1.15 4.10
N GLY A 106 4.34 -0.89 3.10
CA GLY A 106 4.87 0.44 2.80
C GLY A 106 4.02 1.21 1.80
N THR A 107 4.66 1.79 0.79
CA THR A 107 4.04 2.73 -0.15
C THR A 107 3.77 2.08 -1.50
N LEU A 108 2.78 2.60 -2.23
CA LEU A 108 2.41 2.22 -3.58
C LEU A 108 2.61 3.41 -4.53
N VAL A 109 3.41 3.23 -5.58
CA VAL A 109 3.63 4.25 -6.61
C VAL A 109 3.29 3.78 -8.01
N LYS A 110 2.74 4.70 -8.79
CA LYS A 110 2.52 4.50 -10.22
C LYS A 110 3.81 4.73 -11.00
N VAL A 111 4.10 3.83 -11.92
CA VAL A 111 5.26 3.91 -12.83
C VAL A 111 4.80 3.65 -14.27
N HIS A 112 5.67 3.92 -15.25
CA HIS A 112 5.32 3.66 -16.64
C HIS A 112 5.00 2.17 -16.85
N GLY A 113 3.79 1.84 -17.31
CA GLY A 113 3.38 0.46 -17.59
C GLY A 113 3.06 -0.42 -16.36
N GLY A 114 2.93 0.17 -15.17
CA GLY A 114 2.65 -0.62 -13.98
C GLY A 114 2.66 0.15 -12.66
N TYR A 115 2.96 -0.60 -11.61
CA TYR A 115 2.96 -0.15 -10.22
C TYR A 115 4.17 -0.73 -9.51
N VAL A 116 4.67 -0.02 -8.50
CA VAL A 116 5.68 -0.54 -7.57
C VAL A 116 5.14 -0.39 -6.17
N ILE A 117 5.28 -1.44 -5.37
CA ILE A 117 5.00 -1.43 -3.94
C ILE A 117 6.31 -1.55 -3.18
N SER A 118 6.31 -1.09 -1.94
CA SER A 118 7.36 -1.41 -0.97
C SER A 118 6.78 -1.90 0.35
N GLY A 119 7.62 -2.52 1.15
CA GLY A 119 7.35 -2.82 2.55
C GLY A 119 8.60 -3.39 3.20
N SER A 120 8.50 -3.74 4.47
CA SER A 120 9.60 -4.39 5.21
C SER A 120 9.11 -5.70 5.80
N LEU A 121 9.98 -6.70 5.83
CA LEU A 121 9.75 -8.01 6.44
C LEU A 121 10.60 -8.13 7.71
N TYR A 122 10.06 -8.72 8.77
CA TYR A 122 10.71 -8.88 10.06
C TYR A 122 10.79 -10.37 10.42
N PRO A 123 11.98 -10.99 10.25
CA PRO A 123 12.22 -12.39 10.64
C PRO A 123 12.46 -12.51 12.15
N GLY A 124 11.50 -12.09 12.99
CA GLY A 124 11.58 -12.21 14.45
C GLY A 124 12.89 -11.72 15.07
N SER A 125 13.87 -12.61 15.24
CA SER A 125 15.20 -12.35 15.79
C SER A 125 16.30 -12.00 14.77
N SER A 126 15.97 -11.71 13.51
CA SER A 126 16.94 -11.35 12.47
C SER A 126 16.69 -9.95 11.91
N ASP A 127 17.68 -9.44 11.18
CA ASP A 127 17.59 -8.13 10.53
C ASP A 127 16.37 -8.00 9.59
N PRO A 128 15.72 -6.84 9.56
CA PRO A 128 14.61 -6.60 8.66
C PRO A 128 15.06 -6.59 7.20
N THR A 129 14.19 -7.10 6.34
CA THR A 129 14.39 -7.16 4.90
C THR A 129 13.45 -6.21 4.19
N GLY A 130 14.01 -5.22 3.50
CA GLY A 130 13.25 -4.29 2.68
C GLY A 130 12.87 -4.95 1.37
N VAL A 131 11.60 -4.87 0.99
CA VAL A 131 11.06 -5.46 -0.24
C VAL A 131 10.52 -4.37 -1.14
N VAL A 132 10.89 -4.42 -2.42
CA VAL A 132 10.30 -3.62 -3.48
C VAL A 132 9.87 -4.52 -4.61
N ALA A 133 8.60 -4.49 -4.98
CA ALA A 133 8.05 -5.38 -6.00
C ALA A 133 7.31 -4.59 -7.08
N ARG A 134 7.51 -4.97 -8.34
CA ARG A 134 6.81 -4.37 -9.48
C ARG A 134 5.70 -5.24 -10.00
N TYR A 135 4.60 -4.59 -10.37
CA TYR A 135 3.44 -5.18 -11.00
C TYR A 135 3.13 -4.52 -12.34
N SER A 136 2.60 -5.30 -13.27
CA SER A 136 1.96 -4.78 -14.49
C SER A 136 0.62 -4.12 -14.19
N LEU A 137 0.08 -3.37 -15.17
CA LEU A 137 -1.28 -2.82 -15.09
C LEU A 137 -2.37 -3.88 -14.82
N GLY A 138 -2.14 -5.14 -15.23
CA GLY A 138 -3.02 -6.28 -14.96
C GLY A 138 -2.79 -6.97 -13.62
N GLY A 139 -1.93 -6.42 -12.76
CA GLY A 139 -1.63 -6.99 -11.45
C GLY A 139 -0.74 -8.24 -11.49
N LYS A 140 -0.04 -8.52 -12.60
CA LYS A 140 0.98 -9.59 -12.63
C LYS A 140 2.32 -9.04 -12.14
N GLN A 141 2.94 -9.67 -11.14
CA GLN A 141 4.29 -9.35 -10.67
C GLN A 141 5.30 -9.52 -11.81
N ARG A 142 6.26 -8.60 -11.88
CA ARG A 142 7.28 -8.53 -12.94
C ARG A 142 8.68 -8.79 -12.41
N TRP A 143 9.00 -8.22 -11.26
CA TRP A 143 10.24 -8.43 -10.54
C TRP A 143 10.05 -8.07 -9.08
N GLU A 144 11.01 -8.52 -8.28
CA GLU A 144 11.14 -8.20 -6.86
C GLU A 144 12.60 -7.90 -6.57
N TYR A 145 12.83 -6.95 -5.68
CA TYR A 145 14.13 -6.59 -5.14
C TYR A 145 14.03 -6.65 -3.62
N THR A 146 14.98 -7.33 -2.99
CA THR A 146 15.10 -7.40 -1.54
C THR A 146 16.48 -6.96 -1.09
N SER A 147 16.57 -6.41 0.11
CA SER A 147 17.84 -6.01 0.73
C SER A 147 17.76 -6.20 2.24
N THR A 148 18.84 -6.70 2.83
CA THR A 148 18.95 -6.97 4.27
C THR A 148 20.35 -6.54 4.73
N PRO A 149 20.50 -5.81 5.85
CA PRO A 149 19.45 -5.11 6.60
C PRO A 149 18.86 -3.94 5.80
N LEU A 150 17.54 -3.79 5.77
CA LEU A 150 16.87 -2.59 5.26
C LEU A 150 15.43 -2.49 5.79
N VAL A 151 15.09 -1.36 6.37
CA VAL A 151 13.71 -0.92 6.58
C VAL A 151 13.38 0.15 5.55
N ILE A 152 12.29 -0.03 4.81
CA ILE A 152 11.82 0.94 3.82
C ILE A 152 10.75 1.82 4.45
N ASN A 153 10.96 3.13 4.40
CA ASN A 153 10.01 4.12 4.88
C ASN A 153 9.12 4.64 3.75
N GLU A 154 9.71 4.94 2.59
CA GLU A 154 8.98 5.49 1.46
C GLU A 154 9.62 5.12 0.12
N ILE A 155 8.81 5.00 -0.92
CA ILE A 155 9.27 4.98 -2.30
C ILE A 155 8.59 6.07 -3.12
N ILE A 156 9.33 6.64 -4.07
CA ILE A 156 8.79 7.60 -5.03
C ILE A 156 9.19 7.24 -6.46
N ALA A 157 8.26 7.43 -7.40
CA ALA A 157 8.59 7.36 -8.82
C ALA A 157 9.43 8.59 -9.22
N THR A 158 10.53 8.37 -9.92
CA THR A 158 11.39 9.45 -10.42
C THR A 158 11.03 9.84 -11.85
N ARG A 159 11.40 11.06 -12.27
CA ARG A 159 11.07 11.60 -13.61
C ARG A 159 11.64 10.77 -14.76
N ASP A 160 12.76 10.10 -14.56
CA ASP A 160 13.39 9.20 -15.51
C ASP A 160 12.79 7.79 -15.50
N GLY A 161 11.65 7.59 -14.84
CA GLY A 161 10.92 6.33 -14.83
C GLY A 161 11.54 5.27 -13.92
N ASN A 162 12.38 5.66 -12.96
CA ASN A 162 12.97 4.79 -11.94
C ASN A 162 12.20 4.93 -10.61
N VAL A 163 12.67 4.24 -9.57
CA VAL A 163 12.13 4.35 -8.22
C VAL A 163 13.25 4.76 -7.27
N ALA A 164 13.04 5.81 -6.49
CA ALA A 164 13.88 6.15 -5.35
C ALA A 164 13.26 5.56 -4.09
N ILE A 165 14.10 5.00 -3.23
CA ILE A 165 13.75 4.32 -1.99
C ILE A 165 14.46 5.05 -0.87
N ALA A 166 13.68 5.54 0.10
CA ALA A 166 14.19 6.10 1.33
C ALA A 166 13.91 5.11 2.48
N GLY A 167 14.92 4.85 3.29
CA GLY A 167 14.85 3.89 4.37
C GLY A 167 16.04 4.01 5.32
N HIS A 168 16.25 2.99 6.13
CA HIS A 168 17.40 2.90 7.01
C HIS A 168 17.86 1.46 7.18
N SER A 169 19.15 1.28 7.47
CA SER A 169 19.68 0.04 8.02
C SER A 169 19.71 0.15 9.52
N PRO A 170 19.02 -0.74 10.27
CA PRO A 170 19.25 -0.85 11.70
C PRO A 170 20.70 -1.26 11.97
N ASN A 171 21.24 -0.74 13.07
CA ASN A 171 22.57 -1.08 13.57
C ASN A 171 22.44 -1.49 15.03
N GLU A 172 23.28 -2.44 15.49
CA GLU A 172 23.29 -2.92 16.88
C GLU A 172 23.54 -1.82 17.92
N ASN A 173 24.10 -0.67 17.51
CA ASN A 173 24.49 0.44 18.39
C ASN A 173 23.52 1.64 18.36
N ASP A 174 22.23 1.43 18.08
CA ASP A 174 21.14 2.42 18.22
C ASP A 174 21.16 3.64 17.27
N ILE A 175 22.06 3.66 16.28
CA ILE A 175 22.03 4.68 15.21
C ILE A 175 21.74 4.01 13.89
N ASP A 176 20.47 4.07 13.50
CA ASP A 176 20.01 3.72 12.16
C ASP A 176 20.77 4.52 11.10
N THR A 177 21.29 3.83 10.08
CA THR A 177 21.96 4.50 8.96
C THR A 177 20.94 4.82 7.87
N PRO A 178 20.69 6.09 7.52
CA PRO A 178 19.78 6.43 6.45
C PRO A 178 20.30 5.91 5.10
N ILE A 179 19.39 5.34 4.31
CA ILE A 179 19.67 4.75 3.00
C ILE A 179 18.80 5.43 1.95
N LEU A 180 19.44 5.86 0.85
CA LEU A 180 18.77 6.32 -0.36
C LEU A 180 19.25 5.49 -1.55
N ILE A 181 18.36 4.65 -2.09
CA ILE A 181 18.67 3.78 -3.25
C ILE A 181 17.80 4.21 -4.42
N LYS A 182 18.39 4.28 -5.62
CA LYS A 182 17.64 4.42 -6.86
C LYS A 182 17.73 3.14 -7.66
N ILE A 183 16.59 2.51 -7.95
CA ILE A 183 16.51 1.30 -8.75
C ILE A 183 15.78 1.54 -10.08
N PRO A 184 16.20 0.88 -11.18
CA PRO A 184 15.45 0.90 -12.41
C PRO A 184 14.06 0.35 -12.21
N SER A 185 13.02 1.07 -12.65
CA SER A 185 11.67 0.50 -12.52
C SER A 185 11.46 -0.69 -13.46
N THR A 186 12.32 -0.89 -14.46
CA THR A 186 12.25 -2.01 -15.39
C THR A 186 13.01 -3.26 -14.94
N ARG A 187 13.70 -3.24 -13.80
CA ARG A 187 14.84 -4.14 -13.59
C ARG A 187 14.48 -5.62 -13.66
N ALA A 188 14.89 -6.26 -14.75
CA ALA A 188 15.22 -7.67 -14.82
C ALA A 188 16.75 -7.75 -14.89
N LEU A 189 17.40 -8.26 -13.84
CA LEU A 189 18.77 -8.77 -13.92
C LEU A 189 18.81 -10.05 -13.09
N SER A 190 18.73 -11.17 -13.80
CA SER A 190 19.28 -12.45 -13.38
C SER A 190 20.80 -12.31 -13.25
N PHE A 191 21.35 -12.76 -12.12
CA PHE A 191 22.71 -13.27 -12.07
C PHE A 191 22.66 -14.78 -12.33
#